data_AF-A0A820Q7R0-F1
#
_entry.id   AF-A0A820Q7R0-F1
#
_cell.length_a   1.000
_cell.length_b   1.000
_cell.length_c   1.000
_cell.angle_alpha   90.00
_cell.angle_beta   90.00
_cell.angle_gamma   90.00
#
_symmetry.space_group_name_H-M   'P 1'
#
loop_
_entity.id
_entity.type
_entity.pdbx_description
1 polymer ?
#
loop_
_entity_poly.entity_id
_entity_poly.type
_entity_poly.pdbx_seq_one_letter_code
_entity_poly.pdbx_strand_id
1 'polypeptide(L)' 'DIINQCWSFVPDDRPDFAMLCKSLSKMPSKRTLVRSPSTPLQ' A
#
# COMPACT_ATOMS: atom_id res chain seq x y z
N ASP A 1 -2.57 3.44 -2.27
CA ASP A 1 -3.94 2.94 -2.06
C ASP A 1 -4.06 1.44 -2.40
N ILE A 2 -3.06 0.65 -2.00
CA ILE A 2 -2.95 -0.75 -2.42
C ILE A 2 -3.95 -1.66 -1.69
N ILE A 3 -4.31 -1.29 -0.46
CA ILE A 3 -5.29 -2.02 0.36
C ILE A 3 -6.66 -2.00 -0.31
N ASN A 4 -7.11 -0.84 -0.81
CA ASN A 4 -8.39 -0.73 -1.51
C ASN A 4 -8.44 -1.58 -2.79
N GLN A 5 -7.32 -1.74 -3.49
CA GLN A 5 -7.22 -2.62 -4.67
C GLN A 5 -7.32 -4.10 -4.29
N CYS A 6 -6.65 -4.51 -3.21
CA CYS A 6 -6.73 -5.88 -2.69
C CYS A 6 -8.13 -6.25 -2.19
N TRP A 7 -8.93 -5.26 -1.78
CA TRP A 7 -10.29 -5.43 -1.27
C TRP A 7 -11.37 -5.13 -2.31
N SER A 8 -11.06 -5.27 -3.61
CA SER A 8 -12.11 -5.19 -4.63
C SER A 8 -13.23 -6.20 -4.35
N PHE A 9 -14.47 -5.73 -4.50
CA PHE A 9 -15.67 -6.55 -4.39
C PHE A 9 -15.66 -7.68 -5.43
N VAL A 10 -15.24 -7.34 -6.66
CA VAL A 10 -15.06 -8.30 -7.76
C VAL A 10 -13.71 -9.00 -7.56
N PRO A 11 -13.66 -10.34 -7.39
CA PRO A 11 -12.41 -11.06 -7.14
C PRO A 11 -11.38 -10.91 -8.27
N ASP A 12 -11.83 -10.90 -9.52
CA ASP A 12 -10.96 -10.83 -10.70
C ASP A 12 -10.28 -9.46 -10.87
N ASP A 13 -10.81 -8.42 -10.24
CA ASP A 13 -10.20 -7.08 -10.23
C ASP A 13 -9.07 -6.96 -9.21
N ARG A 14 -8.89 -7.95 -8.33
CA ARG A 14 -7.84 -7.92 -7.31
C ARG A 14 -6.49 -8.14 -7.98
N PRO A 15 -5.47 -7.35 -7.61
CA PRO A 15 -4.14 -7.50 -8.18
C PRO A 15 -3.53 -8.85 -7.80
N ASP A 16 -2.85 -9.48 -8.77
CA ASP A 16 -2.05 -10.66 -8.51
C ASP A 16 -0.77 -10.33 -7.72
N PHE A 17 -0.07 -11.37 -7.28
CA PHE A 17 1.16 -11.23 -6.51
C PHE A 17 2.25 -10.42 -7.25
N ALA A 18 2.41 -10.63 -8.56
CA ALA A 18 3.43 -9.94 -9.33
C ALA A 18 3.13 -8.44 -9.47
N MET A 19 1.85 -8.08 -9.64
CA MET A 19 1.37 -6.70 -9.66
C MET A 19 1.59 -6.02 -8.30
N LEU A 20 1.35 -6.72 -7.19
CA LEU A 20 1.64 -6.24 -5.85
C LEU A 20 3.14 -5.98 -5.68
N CYS A 21 4.01 -6.94 -6.01
CA CYS A 21 5.46 -6.76 -5.91
C CYS A 21 5.97 -5.57 -6.72
N LYS A 22 5.47 -5.38 -7.95
CA LYS A 22 5.81 -4.23 -8.80
C LYS A 22 5.31 -2.91 -8.22
N SER A 23 4.18 -2.92 -7.54
CA SER A 23 3.62 -1.72 -6.90
C SER A 23 4.39 -1.35 -5.63
N LEU A 24 4.76 -2.36 -4.83
CA LEU A 24 5.56 -2.19 -3.62
C LEU A 24 6.99 -1.73 -3.94
N SER A 25 7.62 -2.24 -5.01
CA SER A 25 8.99 -1.85 -5.39
C SER A 25 9.12 -0.40 -5.86
N LYS A 26 8.03 0.18 -6.37
CA LYS A 26 7.96 1.58 -6.79
C LYS A 26 7.71 2.54 -5.62
N MET A 27 7.43 2.04 -4.42
CA MET A 27 7.23 2.90 -3.27
C MET A 27 8.58 3.43 -2.75
N PRO A 28 8.66 4.74 -2.44
CA PRO A 28 9.86 5.29 -1.83
C PRO A 28 10.12 4.56 -0.51
N SER A 29 11.29 3.93 -0.36
CA SER A 29 11.68 3.22 0.87
C SER A 29 11.67 4.12 2.11
N LYS A 30 11.72 5.45 1.91
CA LYS A 30 11.63 6.49 2.94
C LYS A 30 10.51 7.48 2.57
N ARG A 31 9.26 7.02 2.55
CA ARG A 31 8.18 7.96 2.86
C ARG A 31 8.19 8.13 4.36
N THR A 32 8.45 9.35 4.84
CA THR A 32 7.83 9.78 6.09
C THR A 32 6.34 9.52 5.88
N LEU A 33 5.84 8.40 6.41
CA LEU A 33 4.42 8.29 6.69
C LEU A 33 4.13 9.58 7.45
N VAL A 34 3.30 10.45 6.89
CA VAL A 34 2.73 11.55 7.65
C VAL A 34 1.93 10.86 8.73
N ARG A 35 2.60 10.59 9.85
CA ARG A 35 1.98 9.93 10.99
C ARG A 35 0.94 10.90 11.49
N SER A 36 -0.20 10.37 11.92
CA SER A 36 -1.13 11.18 12.68
C SER A 36 -0.35 11.87 13.82
N PRO A 37 -0.63 13.14 14.16
CA PRO A 37 0.01 13.83 15.29
C PRO A 37 -0.05 13.02 16.60
N SER A 38 -0.96 12.05 16.68
CA SER A 38 -1.12 11.06 17.75
C SER A 38 0.05 10.05 17.88
N THR A 39 1.05 10.05 16.99
CA THR A 39 2.13 9.05 17.02
C THR A 39 3.52 9.72 17.03
N PRO A 40 3.98 10.21 18.20
CA PRO A 40 5.32 10.78 18.34
C PRO A 40 6.41 9.72 18.05
N LEU A 41 7.53 10.17 17.51
CA LEU A 41 8.75 9.38 17.37
C LEU A 41 9.50 9.46 18.71
N GLN A 42 9.76 8.31 19.33
CA GLN A 42 10.73 8.20 20.42
C GLN A 42 12.13 8.05 19.83
#